data_AF-A0A3D4QYG7-F1
#
_entry.id   AF-A0A3D4QYG7-F1
#
_cell.length_a   1.000
_cell.length_b   1.000
_cell.length_c   1.000
_cell.angle_alpha   90.00
_cell.angle_beta   90.00
_cell.angle_gamma   90.00
#
_symmetry.space_group_name_H-M   'P 1'
#
loop_
_entity.id
_entity.type
_entity.pdbx_description
1 polymer ?
#
loop_
_entity_poly.entity_id
_entity_poly.type
_entity_poly.pdbx_seq_one_letter_code
_entity_poly.pdbx_strand_id
1 'polypeptide(L)'
;KVFELGNGDIAVGVIRAFQAGVIDVPFAPSKFNAGKILPARDNNGAVRLLDCGDLPFSKDIIGFHREKIEERARHERRAVSFQMVIDDIYAIGKGALVGRPR
;
A
#
# COMPACT_ATOMS: atom_id res chain seq x y z
N LYS A 1 -17.19 -0.22 5.85
CA LYS A 1 -17.32 -0.57 4.42
C LYS A 1 -17.60 -2.06 4.17
N VAL A 2 -16.83 -3.02 4.70
CA VAL A 2 -17.07 -4.47 4.42
C VAL A 2 -18.48 -4.94 4.87
N PHE A 3 -18.88 -4.64 6.12
CA PHE A 3 -20.24 -4.94 6.59
C PHE A 3 -21.34 -4.23 5.79
N GLU A 4 -21.09 -2.99 5.37
CA GLU A 4 -22.01 -2.21 4.52
C GLU A 4 -22.21 -2.88 3.17
N LEU A 5 -21.12 -3.28 2.49
CA LEU A 5 -21.19 -4.03 1.23
C LEU A 5 -21.89 -5.37 1.39
N GLY A 6 -21.80 -5.99 2.57
CA GLY A 6 -22.46 -7.25 2.92
C GLY A 6 -23.88 -7.10 3.46
N ASN A 7 -24.42 -5.88 3.60
CA ASN A 7 -25.70 -5.62 4.27
C ASN A 7 -25.81 -6.32 5.66
N GLY A 8 -24.71 -6.28 6.43
CA GLY A 8 -24.60 -6.91 7.75
C GLY A 8 -23.98 -8.32 7.74
N ASP A 9 -23.96 -9.01 6.61
CA ASP A 9 -23.30 -10.31 6.46
C ASP A 9 -21.81 -10.13 6.12
N ILE A 10 -20.93 -10.59 7.01
CA ILE A 10 -19.48 -10.44 6.83
C ILE A 10 -18.91 -11.31 5.70
N ALA A 11 -19.44 -12.52 5.49
CA ALA A 11 -18.93 -13.43 4.47
C ALA A 11 -19.26 -12.88 3.06
N VAL A 12 -20.51 -12.45 2.86
CA VAL A 12 -20.92 -11.77 1.62
C VAL A 12 -20.16 -10.45 1.46
N GLY A 13 -19.98 -9.70 2.55
CA GLY A 13 -19.23 -8.45 2.57
C GLY A 13 -17.79 -8.59 2.10
N VAL A 14 -17.08 -9.64 2.54
CA VAL A 14 -15.69 -9.90 2.11
C VAL A 14 -15.61 -10.20 0.62
N ILE A 15 -16.50 -11.04 0.08
CA ILE A 15 -16.53 -11.35 -1.37
C ILE A 15 -16.72 -10.06 -2.17
N ARG A 16 -17.70 -9.25 -1.81
CA ARG A 16 -17.99 -7.97 -2.47
C ARG A 16 -16.86 -6.95 -2.29
N ALA A 17 -16.19 -6.95 -1.15
CA ALA A 17 -15.08 -6.04 -0.89
C ALA A 17 -13.85 -6.35 -1.76
N PHE A 18 -13.53 -7.62 -2.01
CA PHE A 18 -12.49 -7.99 -2.99
C PHE A 18 -12.90 -7.59 -4.41
N GLN A 19 -14.16 -7.85 -4.81
CA GLN A 19 -14.67 -7.45 -6.12
C GLN A 19 -14.59 -5.93 -6.36
N ALA A 20 -14.83 -5.14 -5.31
CA ALA A 20 -14.79 -3.68 -5.37
C ALA A 20 -13.39 -3.07 -5.10
N GLY A 21 -12.37 -3.88 -4.79
CA GLY A 21 -11.03 -3.39 -4.41
C GLY A 21 -10.94 -2.73 -3.03
N VAL A 22 -12.00 -2.80 -2.23
CA VAL A 22 -12.06 -2.30 -0.84
C VAL A 22 -11.20 -3.14 0.10
N ILE A 23 -11.02 -4.42 -0.23
CA ILE A 23 -9.93 -5.25 0.29
C ILE A 23 -9.04 -5.58 -0.90
N ASP A 24 -7.76 -5.26 -0.74
CA ASP A 24 -6.72 -5.54 -1.73
C ASP A 24 -5.45 -5.98 -0.99
N VAL A 25 -4.77 -6.98 -1.53
CA VAL A 25 -3.61 -7.62 -0.91
C VAL A 25 -2.42 -7.46 -1.86
N PRO A 26 -1.33 -6.78 -1.45
CA PRO A 26 -0.20 -6.54 -2.33
C PRO A 26 0.42 -7.84 -2.83
N PHE A 27 0.66 -7.93 -4.14
CA PHE A 27 1.34 -9.06 -4.80
C PHE A 27 0.62 -10.41 -4.66
N ALA A 28 -0.65 -10.42 -4.27
CA ALA A 28 -1.42 -11.66 -4.21
C ALA A 28 -1.61 -12.25 -5.62
N PRO A 29 -1.43 -13.58 -5.80
CA PRO A 29 -1.57 -14.22 -7.11
C PRO A 29 -3.04 -14.44 -7.52
N SER A 30 -3.99 -14.15 -6.63
CA SER A 30 -5.41 -14.38 -6.88
C SER A 30 -5.94 -13.43 -7.97
N LYS A 31 -6.58 -13.98 -9.00
CA LYS A 31 -7.29 -13.20 -10.03
C LYS A 31 -8.46 -12.37 -9.51
N PHE A 32 -8.93 -12.66 -8.29
CA PHE A 32 -10.00 -11.93 -7.62
C PHE A 32 -9.48 -10.73 -6.82
N ASN A 33 -8.17 -10.61 -6.66
CA ASN A 33 -7.53 -9.48 -6.02
C ASN A 33 -7.37 -8.34 -7.05
N ALA A 34 -7.75 -7.11 -6.68
CA ALA A 34 -7.67 -5.98 -7.59
C ALA A 34 -6.22 -5.63 -7.98
N GLY A 35 -5.27 -5.78 -7.05
CA GLY A 35 -3.85 -5.55 -7.30
C GLY A 35 -3.50 -4.09 -7.59
N LYS A 36 -4.30 -3.15 -7.08
CA LYS A 36 -4.17 -1.71 -7.29
C LYS A 36 -3.34 -1.04 -6.19
N ILE A 37 -3.36 -1.59 -4.97
CA ILE A 37 -2.59 -0.99 -3.88
C ILE A 37 -1.10 -1.31 -4.02
N LEU A 38 -0.27 -0.31 -3.71
CA LEU A 38 1.19 -0.44 -3.75
C LEU A 38 1.78 -0.05 -2.39
N PRO A 39 2.42 -0.98 -1.67
CA PRO A 39 3.09 -0.66 -0.42
C PRO A 39 4.52 -0.15 -0.67
N ALA A 40 4.97 0.81 0.12
CA ALA A 40 6.38 1.25 0.19
C ALA A 40 6.73 1.62 1.63
N ARG A 41 8.00 1.56 2.02
CA ARG A 41 8.43 2.02 3.33
C ARG A 41 8.56 3.55 3.38
N ASP A 42 8.21 4.15 4.51
CA ASP A 42 8.53 5.54 4.81
C ASP A 42 10.00 5.72 5.22
N ASN A 43 10.37 6.96 5.58
CA ASN A 43 11.75 7.29 5.90
C ASN A 43 12.28 6.55 7.14
N ASN A 44 11.39 6.11 8.02
CA ASN A 44 11.72 5.39 9.26
C ASN A 44 11.57 3.87 9.09
N GLY A 45 11.21 3.40 7.89
CA GLY A 45 11.09 1.99 7.54
C GLY A 45 9.72 1.37 7.80
N ALA A 46 8.73 2.13 8.25
CA ALA A 46 7.38 1.61 8.42
C ALA A 46 6.68 1.48 7.06
N VAL A 47 5.93 0.40 6.86
CA VAL A 47 5.17 0.19 5.62
C VAL A 47 4.02 1.20 5.54
N ARG A 48 3.90 1.85 4.39
CA ARG A 48 2.86 2.81 3.99
C ARG A 48 2.30 2.42 2.63
N LEU A 49 1.27 3.13 2.20
CA LEU A 49 0.65 2.97 0.89
C LEU A 49 1.13 4.07 -0.04
N LEU A 50 1.93 3.68 -1.02
CA LEU A 50 2.33 4.50 -2.16
C LEU A 50 1.13 4.80 -3.05
N ASP A 51 0.34 3.76 -3.31
CA ASP A 51 -0.97 3.84 -3.96
C ASP A 51 -2.00 3.17 -3.06
N CYS A 52 -3.09 3.88 -2.78
CA CYS A 52 -4.18 3.40 -1.94
C CYS A 52 -5.28 2.68 -2.73
N GLY A 53 -5.24 2.69 -4.07
CA GLY A 53 -6.27 2.07 -4.91
C GLY A 53 -7.69 2.46 -4.48
N ASP A 54 -8.55 1.46 -4.35
CA ASP A 54 -9.96 1.63 -3.95
C ASP A 54 -10.19 1.40 -2.44
N LEU A 55 -9.13 1.43 -1.62
CA LEU A 55 -9.27 1.31 -0.18
C LEU A 55 -10.18 2.43 0.37
N PRO A 56 -11.11 2.14 1.29
CA PRO A 56 -12.12 3.08 1.75
C PRO A 56 -11.58 4.05 2.80
N PHE A 57 -10.45 4.69 2.52
CA PHE A 57 -9.80 5.65 3.41
C PHE A 57 -10.31 7.07 3.20
N SER A 58 -10.32 7.84 4.29
CA SER A 58 -10.56 9.28 4.22
C SER A 58 -9.37 9.98 3.55
N LYS A 59 -9.60 11.21 3.09
CA LYS A 59 -8.53 12.04 2.52
C LYS A 59 -7.39 12.28 3.52
N ASP A 60 -7.70 12.37 4.81
CA ASP A 60 -6.70 12.59 5.86
C ASP A 60 -5.77 11.38 6.02
N ILE A 61 -6.30 10.16 5.96
CA ILE A 61 -5.51 8.93 6.02
C ILE A 61 -4.62 8.80 4.77
N ILE A 62 -5.18 9.07 3.58
CA ILE A 62 -4.40 9.08 2.32
C ILE A 62 -3.30 10.14 2.38
N GLY A 63 -3.61 11.33 2.90
CA GLY A 63 -2.67 12.43 3.11
C GLY A 63 -1.51 12.03 4.02
N PHE A 64 -1.79 11.37 5.14
CA PHE A 64 -0.77 10.87 6.07
C PHE A 64 0.20 9.89 5.40
N HIS A 65 -0.31 8.91 4.63
CA HIS A 65 0.56 7.97 3.91
C HIS A 65 1.45 8.68 2.90
N ARG A 66 0.87 9.61 2.13
CA ARG A 66 1.61 10.42 1.14
C ARG A 66 2.71 11.23 1.80
N GLU A 67 2.39 11.97 2.86
CA GLU A 67 3.36 12.81 3.58
C GLU A 67 4.56 11.99 4.09
N LYS A 68 4.31 10.81 4.68
CA LYS A 68 5.38 9.94 5.18
C LYS A 68 6.29 9.38 4.10
N ILE A 69 5.75 9.10 2.91
CA ILE A 69 6.55 8.67 1.77
C ILE A 69 7.31 9.86 1.16
N GLU A 70 6.71 11.06 1.13
CA GLU A 70 7.39 12.28 0.68
C GLU A 70 8.55 12.69 1.59
N GLU A 71 8.45 12.46 2.91
CA GLU A 71 9.58 12.62 3.84
C GLU A 71 10.79 11.75 3.40
N ARG A 72 10.54 10.51 2.98
CA ARG A 72 11.59 9.61 2.45
C ARG A 72 12.16 10.15 1.15
N ALA A 73 11.30 10.57 0.23
CA ALA A 73 11.71 11.13 -1.06
C ALA A 73 12.63 12.35 -0.90
N ARG A 74 12.28 13.27 0.00
CA ARG A 74 13.12 14.43 0.35
C ARG A 74 14.47 13.99 0.92
N HIS A 75 14.48 13.03 1.84
CA HIS A 75 15.71 12.50 2.43
C HIS A 75 16.63 11.83 1.39
N GLU A 76 16.05 11.04 0.48
CA GLU A 76 16.78 10.31 -0.57
C GLU A 76 17.09 11.15 -1.81
N ARG A 77 16.59 12.39 -1.88
CA ARG A 77 16.74 13.30 -3.02
C ARG A 77 16.31 12.67 -4.35
N ARG A 78 15.22 11.90 -4.32
CA ARG A 78 14.59 11.30 -5.51
C ARG A 78 13.08 11.40 -5.43
N ALA A 79 12.41 11.34 -6.57
CA ALA A 79 10.96 11.33 -6.63
C ALA A 79 10.36 10.04 -6.03
N VAL A 80 9.19 10.19 -5.42
CA VAL A 80 8.33 9.07 -5.04
C VAL A 80 8.01 8.26 -6.30
N SER A 81 8.31 6.96 -6.29
CA SER A 81 8.17 6.13 -7.49
C SER A 81 8.02 4.65 -7.16
N PHE A 82 7.53 3.87 -8.13
CA PHE A 82 7.45 2.42 -8.03
C PHE A 82 8.82 1.76 -7.77
N GLN A 83 9.91 2.40 -8.19
CA GLN A 83 11.27 1.92 -7.89
C GLN A 83 11.53 1.78 -6.38
N MET A 84 10.95 2.64 -5.53
CA MET A 84 11.05 2.51 -4.07
C MET A 84 10.48 1.17 -3.57
N VAL A 85 9.40 0.70 -4.17
CA VAL A 85 8.77 -0.60 -3.86
C VAL A 85 9.72 -1.74 -4.20
N ILE A 86 10.31 -1.71 -5.40
CA ILE A 86 11.28 -2.70 -5.86
C ILE A 86 12.48 -2.73 -4.92
N ASP A 87 13.02 -1.56 -4.57
CA ASP A 87 14.17 -1.45 -3.69
C ASP A 87 13.90 -2.04 -2.31
N ASP A 88 12.69 -1.81 -1.76
CA ASP A 88 12.28 -2.33 -0.44
C ASP A 88 12.10 -3.86 -0.43
N ILE A 89 11.63 -4.46 -1.53
CA ILE A 89 11.54 -5.93 -1.67
C ILE A 89 12.94 -6.56 -1.57
N TYR A 90 13.94 -5.96 -2.22
CA TYR A 90 15.31 -6.48 -2.21
C TYR A 90 16.14 -6.05 -0.99
N ALA A 91 15.72 -5.04 -0.23
CA ALA A 91 16.50 -4.45 0.85
C ALA A 91 16.92 -5.48 1.91
N ILE A 92 15.98 -6.35 2.32
CA ILE A 92 16.22 -7.36 3.37
C ILE A 92 17.33 -8.33 2.95
N GLY A 93 17.28 -8.82 1.71
CA GLY A 93 18.33 -9.70 1.17
C GLY A 93 19.69 -9.01 1.02
N LYS A 94 19.71 -7.67 1.04
CA LYS A 94 20.93 -6.83 1.00
C LYS A 94 21.37 -6.36 2.40
N GLY A 95 20.73 -6.83 3.48
CA GLY A 95 21.10 -6.50 4.86
C GLY A 95 20.58 -5.15 5.36
N ALA A 96 19.55 -4.57 4.73
CA ALA A 96 18.95 -3.30 5.12
C ALA A 96 17.42 -3.40 5.24
N LEU A 97 16.82 -2.59 6.11
CA LEU A 97 15.35 -2.54 6.22
C LEU A 97 14.71 -1.72 5.09
N VAL A 98 15.32 -0.61 4.70
CA VAL A 98 14.81 0.35 3.71
C VAL A 98 15.71 0.31 2.48
N GLY A 99 15.10 0.20 1.29
CA GLY A 99 15.79 0.20 0.01
C GLY A 99 16.29 1.60 -0.37
N ARG A 100 17.39 2.04 0.25
CA ARG A 100 18.01 3.34 -0.05
C ARG A 100 18.79 3.28 -1.38
N PRO A 101 18.80 4.36 -2.18
CA PRO A 101 19.73 4.50 -3.30
C PRO A 101 21.18 4.42 -2.83
N ARG A 102 22.07 3.95 -3.70
CA ARG A 102 23.53 4.02 -3.51
C ARG A 102 24.09 5.32 -4.03
#